data_AF-A0A3P8FVZ9-F1
#
_entry.id   AF-A0A3P8FVZ9-F1
#
_cell.length_a   1.000
_cell.length_b   1.000
_cell.length_c   1.000
_cell.angle_alpha   90.00
_cell.angle_beta   90.00
_cell.angle_gamma   90.00
#
_symmetry.space_group_name_H-M   'P 1'
#
loop_
_entity.id
_entity.type
_entity.pdbx_description
1 polymer ?
#
loop_
_entity_poly.entity_id
_entity_poly.type
_entity_poly.pdbx_seq_one_letter_code
_entity_poly.pdbx_strand_id
1 'polypeptide(L)'
;MKALHRINKFGLDVTPINELNNNNNLSCDLLDEKVINQISVDLPRCHAYDPLLASSIGQSVLRRVLLATLLMKPGALDYTQGMDSVAAVFVRICYPDEALAAACLNAFLSTKLPGFFSSGGLTVGLKSYFNTLLRLLAFHVPRLAIRLVDINVPLIGLTTGWIYTLFAHAMPLDRIELLWDTIIPGPASLSMFFYIAFFIQLDRQINLELLGLEKICTILSNFPDINLDKCRTDALKLALATPRSLTAWSIPNRQYLNKKFMENEELKVENLDSEGNESSTSDFYENAWPDHLEYDFTESLEYSNIDVASNVCEKLNISSNAFKLVPLLSFKDAVVHVKRPDCLVLDVRNIKEYNR
;
A
#
# COMPACT_ATOMS: atom_id res chain seq x y z
N MET A 1 -10.03 -15.11 -17.73
CA MET A 1 -10.52 -16.05 -18.77
C MET A 1 -9.91 -15.78 -20.16
N LYS A 2 -10.25 -14.71 -20.89
CA LYS A 2 -9.70 -14.48 -22.26
C LYS A 2 -8.16 -14.29 -22.31
N ALA A 3 -7.55 -13.71 -21.28
CA ALA A 3 -6.09 -13.54 -21.18
C ALA A 3 -5.34 -14.87 -20.92
N LEU A 4 -5.78 -15.67 -19.94
CA LEU A 4 -5.20 -16.99 -19.69
C LEU A 4 -5.53 -18.00 -20.80
N HIS A 5 -6.69 -17.89 -21.45
CA HIS A 5 -6.99 -18.73 -22.60
C HIS A 5 -6.14 -18.36 -23.83
N ARG A 6 -5.65 -17.11 -23.92
CA ARG A 6 -4.60 -16.75 -24.88
C ARG A 6 -3.27 -17.39 -24.48
N ILE A 7 -2.86 -17.31 -23.21
CA ILE A 7 -1.59 -17.88 -22.70
C ILE A 7 -1.56 -19.42 -22.83
N ASN A 8 -2.63 -20.13 -22.45
CA ASN A 8 -2.73 -21.58 -22.54
C ASN A 8 -2.81 -22.10 -23.99
N LYS A 9 -3.22 -21.25 -24.96
CA LYS A 9 -3.20 -21.60 -26.39
C LYS A 9 -1.77 -21.56 -26.98
N PHE A 10 -0.79 -21.05 -26.24
CA PHE A 10 0.62 -20.93 -26.67
C PHE A 10 1.56 -22.03 -26.13
N GLY A 11 1.04 -23.14 -25.61
CA GLY A 11 1.79 -24.39 -25.42
C GLY A 11 3.17 -24.23 -24.77
N LEU A 12 3.20 -23.93 -23.47
CA LEU A 12 4.41 -24.00 -22.64
C LEU A 12 4.46 -25.35 -21.91
N ASP A 13 4.51 -26.45 -22.67
CA ASP A 13 5.03 -27.72 -22.15
C ASP A 13 6.54 -27.74 -22.41
N VAL A 14 7.32 -27.67 -21.33
CA VAL A 14 8.78 -27.71 -21.41
C VAL A 14 9.22 -29.17 -21.53
N THR A 15 9.52 -29.62 -22.75
CA THR A 15 10.33 -30.83 -22.99
C THR A 15 11.81 -30.55 -22.71
N PRO A 16 12.63 -31.56 -22.34
CA PRO A 16 14.00 -31.35 -21.93
C PRO A 16 14.87 -30.84 -23.09
N ILE A 17 15.69 -29.86 -22.75
CA ILE A 17 16.73 -29.17 -23.52
C ILE A 17 17.31 -30.02 -24.67
N ASN A 18 16.87 -29.72 -25.89
CA ASN A 18 17.65 -29.68 -27.13
C ASN A 18 16.68 -29.46 -28.30
N GLU A 19 16.36 -28.21 -28.61
CA GLU A 19 16.12 -27.70 -29.98
C GLU A 19 15.61 -26.26 -29.89
N LEU A 20 16.45 -25.34 -30.36
CA LEU A 20 16.16 -23.93 -30.52
C LEU A 20 15.23 -23.76 -31.74
N ASN A 21 13.92 -23.64 -31.53
CA ASN A 21 12.96 -23.35 -32.61
C ASN A 21 11.97 -22.24 -32.21
N ASN A 22 12.37 -21.00 -32.51
CA ASN A 22 11.64 -19.85 -33.10
C ASN A 22 10.13 -19.57 -32.88
N ASN A 23 9.42 -20.23 -31.95
CA ASN A 23 7.99 -19.95 -31.70
C ASN A 23 7.70 -19.11 -30.45
N ASN A 24 8.72 -18.59 -29.75
CA ASN A 24 8.54 -17.74 -28.56
C ASN A 24 8.30 -16.25 -28.86
N ASN A 25 8.27 -15.84 -30.13
CA ASN A 25 8.30 -14.42 -30.51
C ASN A 25 6.95 -13.68 -30.46
N LEU A 26 5.81 -14.35 -30.23
CA LEU A 26 4.50 -13.66 -30.29
C LEU A 26 4.05 -13.00 -28.96
N SER A 27 4.76 -13.24 -27.86
CA SER A 27 4.53 -12.55 -26.58
C SER A 27 5.38 -11.27 -26.41
N CYS A 28 6.38 -11.06 -27.27
CA CYS A 28 7.35 -9.95 -27.16
C CYS A 28 6.83 -8.60 -27.65
N ASP A 29 5.78 -8.55 -28.47
CA ASP A 29 5.35 -7.28 -29.08
C ASP A 29 4.46 -6.41 -28.17
N LEU A 30 3.93 -6.96 -27.07
CA LEU A 30 2.98 -6.25 -26.18
C LEU A 30 3.57 -5.76 -24.86
N LEU A 31 4.70 -6.31 -24.42
CA LEU A 31 5.39 -5.92 -23.19
C LEU A 31 6.86 -5.62 -23.51
N ASP A 32 7.37 -4.52 -22.96
CA ASP A 32 8.77 -4.12 -23.14
C ASP A 32 9.71 -5.25 -22.70
N GLU A 33 10.69 -5.59 -23.54
CA GLU A 33 11.74 -6.57 -23.23
C GLU A 33 12.41 -6.29 -21.89
N LYS A 34 12.56 -5.02 -21.51
CA LYS A 34 13.11 -4.62 -20.21
C LYS A 34 12.31 -5.20 -19.04
N VAL A 35 10.98 -5.21 -19.14
CA VAL A 35 10.09 -5.77 -18.11
C VAL A 35 10.28 -7.28 -18.02
N ILE A 36 10.33 -7.97 -19.16
CA ILE A 36 10.54 -9.42 -19.22
C ILE A 36 11.90 -9.80 -18.61
N ASN A 37 12.95 -9.04 -18.93
CA ASN A 37 14.29 -9.24 -18.39
C ASN A 37 14.33 -8.99 -16.87
N GLN A 38 13.67 -7.93 -16.38
CA GLN A 38 13.61 -7.64 -14.95
C GLN A 38 12.88 -8.74 -14.18
N ILE A 39 11.72 -9.21 -14.67
CA ILE A 39 11.00 -10.35 -14.09
C ILE A 39 11.92 -11.57 -14.00
N SER A 40 12.67 -11.86 -15.07
CA SER A 40 13.58 -13.01 -15.13
C SER A 40 14.74 -12.92 -14.12
N VAL A 41 15.16 -11.71 -13.78
CA VAL A 41 16.19 -11.43 -12.76
C VAL A 41 15.62 -11.56 -11.35
N ASP A 42 14.39 -11.13 -11.12
CA ASP A 42 13.75 -11.07 -9.79
C ASP A 42 13.25 -12.46 -9.31
N LEU A 43 12.67 -13.22 -10.23
CA LEU A 43 12.07 -14.53 -10.01
C LEU A 43 12.94 -15.51 -9.19
N PRO A 44 14.23 -15.77 -9.52
CA PRO A 44 15.05 -16.76 -8.81
C PRO A 44 15.31 -16.46 -7.34
N ARG A 45 15.22 -15.18 -6.93
CA ARG A 45 15.43 -14.76 -5.53
C ARG A 45 14.12 -14.54 -4.77
N CYS A 46 12.99 -14.50 -5.47
CA CYS A 46 11.67 -14.28 -4.90
C CYS A 46 11.23 -15.50 -4.05
N HIS A 47 11.21 -15.33 -2.72
CA HIS A 47 10.79 -16.35 -1.76
C HIS A 47 11.39 -17.74 -2.00
N ALA A 48 12.67 -17.80 -2.39
CA ALA A 48 13.36 -19.04 -2.80
C ALA A 48 13.51 -20.09 -1.69
N TYR A 49 13.10 -19.79 -0.46
CA TYR A 49 13.01 -20.77 0.63
C TYR A 49 11.74 -21.63 0.55
N ASP A 50 10.70 -21.17 -0.15
CA ASP A 50 9.44 -21.90 -0.30
C ASP A 50 9.59 -23.01 -1.36
N PRO A 51 9.22 -24.27 -1.08
CA PRO A 51 9.43 -25.38 -2.01
C PRO A 51 8.74 -25.21 -3.37
N LEU A 52 7.54 -24.63 -3.39
CA LEU A 52 6.81 -24.41 -4.64
C LEU A 52 7.52 -23.32 -5.44
N LEU A 53 7.78 -22.16 -4.82
CA LEU A 53 8.38 -21.03 -5.51
C LEU A 53 9.85 -21.26 -5.89
N ALA A 54 10.58 -22.10 -5.18
CA ALA A 54 11.94 -22.51 -5.56
C ALA A 54 11.95 -23.50 -6.75
N SER A 55 10.84 -24.20 -6.99
CA SER A 55 10.76 -25.19 -8.07
C SER A 55 10.66 -24.54 -9.45
N SER A 56 11.13 -25.24 -10.49
CA SER A 56 10.98 -24.80 -11.89
C SER A 56 9.52 -24.58 -12.28
N ILE A 57 8.60 -25.40 -11.74
CA ILE A 57 7.16 -25.29 -11.97
C ILE A 57 6.62 -24.00 -11.35
N GLY A 58 6.92 -23.73 -10.08
CA GLY A 58 6.44 -22.52 -9.39
C GLY A 58 7.02 -21.25 -10.00
N GLN A 59 8.30 -21.25 -10.39
CA GLN A 59 8.93 -20.14 -11.13
C GLN A 59 8.22 -19.87 -12.46
N SER A 60 7.86 -20.93 -13.20
CA SER A 60 7.12 -20.85 -14.45
C SER A 60 5.71 -20.29 -14.26
N VAL A 61 5.01 -20.75 -13.22
CA VAL A 61 3.68 -20.24 -12.82
C VAL A 61 3.74 -18.78 -12.41
N LEU A 62 4.68 -18.41 -11.54
CA LEU A 62 4.85 -17.03 -11.05
C LEU A 62 5.13 -16.07 -12.21
N ARG A 63 5.98 -16.48 -13.17
CA ARG A 63 6.21 -15.71 -14.40
C ARG A 63 4.91 -15.52 -15.19
N ARG A 64 4.14 -16.58 -15.43
CA ARG A 64 2.87 -16.49 -16.19
C ARG A 64 1.85 -15.62 -15.48
N VAL A 65 1.71 -15.72 -14.17
CA VAL A 65 0.80 -14.90 -13.36
C VAL A 65 1.16 -13.41 -13.43
N LEU A 66 2.44 -13.06 -13.31
CA LEU A 66 2.93 -11.68 -13.46
C LEU A 66 2.62 -11.13 -14.86
N LEU A 67 3.01 -11.85 -15.91
CA LEU A 67 2.78 -11.43 -17.29
C LEU A 67 1.28 -11.32 -17.60
N ALA A 68 0.48 -12.31 -17.17
CA ALA A 68 -0.96 -12.29 -17.34
C ALA A 68 -1.57 -11.02 -16.70
N THR A 69 -1.16 -10.70 -15.47
CA THR A 69 -1.64 -9.53 -14.73
C THR A 69 -1.33 -8.22 -15.46
N LEU A 70 -0.09 -8.04 -15.93
CA LEU A 70 0.31 -6.86 -16.71
C LEU A 70 -0.47 -6.74 -18.03
N LEU A 71 -0.82 -7.88 -18.64
CA LEU A 71 -1.60 -7.95 -19.88
C LEU A 71 -3.12 -7.86 -19.68
N MET A 72 -3.64 -7.93 -18.45
CA MET A 72 -5.09 -7.82 -18.19
C MET A 72 -5.62 -6.43 -18.55
N LYS A 73 -4.83 -5.39 -18.26
CA LYS A 73 -5.10 -3.99 -18.62
C LYS A 73 -3.80 -3.34 -19.10
N PRO A 74 -3.43 -3.52 -20.39
CA PRO A 74 -2.17 -3.04 -20.93
C PRO A 74 -1.95 -1.55 -20.67
N GLY A 75 -0.79 -1.20 -20.13
CA GLY A 75 -0.41 0.19 -19.81
C GLY A 75 -1.04 0.78 -18.54
N ALA A 76 -1.87 0.02 -17.80
CA ALA A 76 -2.39 0.45 -16.50
C ALA A 76 -1.42 0.14 -15.34
N LEU A 77 -0.60 -0.90 -15.51
CA LEU A 77 0.38 -1.39 -14.54
C LEU A 77 1.77 -1.46 -15.17
N ASP A 78 2.77 -1.03 -14.41
CA ASP A 78 4.19 -1.12 -14.69
C ASP A 78 4.82 -2.08 -13.68
N TYR A 79 5.63 -3.03 -14.17
CA TYR A 79 6.36 -3.92 -13.31
C TYR A 79 7.39 -3.14 -12.50
N THR A 80 7.27 -3.19 -11.18
CA THR A 80 8.24 -2.66 -10.22
C THR A 80 8.77 -3.82 -9.40
N GLN A 81 10.08 -3.86 -9.16
CA GLN A 81 10.69 -4.85 -8.26
C GLN A 81 9.91 -4.90 -6.95
N GLY A 82 9.58 -6.08 -6.44
CA GLY A 82 8.69 -6.28 -5.29
C GLY A 82 7.26 -6.69 -5.69
N MET A 83 6.83 -6.46 -6.93
CA MET A 83 5.57 -7.00 -7.46
C MET A 83 5.60 -8.53 -7.52
N ASP A 84 6.77 -9.13 -7.75
CA ASP A 84 7.04 -10.56 -7.67
C ASP A 84 6.73 -11.13 -6.29
N SER A 85 7.12 -10.45 -5.20
CA SER A 85 6.79 -10.86 -3.83
C SER A 85 5.27 -10.82 -3.57
N VAL A 86 4.55 -9.82 -4.08
CA VAL A 86 3.09 -9.75 -3.96
C VAL A 86 2.43 -10.90 -4.76
N ALA A 87 2.92 -11.17 -5.97
CA ALA A 87 2.42 -12.24 -6.82
C ALA A 87 2.67 -13.63 -6.22
N ALA A 88 3.82 -13.83 -5.57
CA ALA A 88 4.20 -15.08 -4.90
C ALA A 88 3.16 -15.54 -3.87
N VAL A 89 2.59 -14.61 -3.10
CA VAL A 89 1.54 -14.91 -2.11
C VAL A 89 0.31 -15.52 -2.80
N PHE A 90 -0.20 -14.89 -3.85
CA PHE A 90 -1.37 -15.40 -4.58
C PHE A 90 -1.07 -16.68 -5.34
N VAL A 91 0.13 -16.83 -5.91
CA VAL A 91 0.56 -18.09 -6.52
C VAL A 91 0.53 -19.22 -5.49
N ARG A 92 1.07 -18.99 -4.28
CA ARG A 92 1.09 -20.02 -3.23
C ARG A 92 -0.31 -20.45 -2.78
N ILE A 93 -1.20 -19.49 -2.53
CA ILE A 93 -2.56 -19.77 -2.03
C ILE A 93 -3.46 -20.36 -3.12
N CYS A 94 -3.34 -19.88 -4.35
CA CYS A 94 -4.26 -20.26 -5.44
C CYS A 94 -3.74 -21.45 -6.26
N TYR A 95 -2.54 -21.96 -6.00
CA TYR A 95 -1.96 -23.05 -6.79
C TYR A 95 -2.89 -24.29 -6.80
N PRO A 96 -3.12 -24.93 -7.97
CA PRO A 96 -2.52 -24.69 -9.27
C PRO A 96 -3.28 -23.71 -10.19
N ASP A 97 -4.29 -22.99 -9.69
CA ASP A 97 -5.11 -22.08 -10.49
C ASP A 97 -4.42 -20.72 -10.74
N GLU A 98 -3.66 -20.66 -11.83
CA GLU A 98 -2.99 -19.44 -12.29
C GLU A 98 -3.97 -18.31 -12.65
N ALA A 99 -5.19 -18.67 -13.08
CA ALA A 99 -6.19 -17.70 -13.50
C ALA A 99 -6.74 -16.95 -12.31
N LEU A 100 -7.05 -17.68 -11.24
CA LEU A 100 -7.44 -17.13 -9.96
C LEU A 100 -6.30 -16.29 -9.37
N ALA A 101 -5.06 -16.81 -9.37
CA ALA A 101 -3.90 -16.07 -8.85
C ALA A 101 -3.71 -14.70 -9.54
N ALA A 102 -3.79 -14.65 -10.87
CA ALA A 102 -3.67 -13.41 -11.63
C ALA A 102 -4.86 -12.45 -11.38
N ALA A 103 -6.08 -12.99 -11.27
CA ALA A 103 -7.26 -12.19 -10.95
C ALA A 103 -7.17 -11.57 -9.55
N CYS A 104 -6.76 -12.35 -8.54
CA CYS A 104 -6.54 -11.90 -7.18
C CYS A 104 -5.44 -10.84 -7.11
N LEU A 105 -4.30 -11.06 -7.78
CA LEU A 105 -3.22 -10.08 -7.85
C LEU A 105 -3.71 -8.77 -8.47
N ASN A 106 -4.36 -8.80 -9.63
CA ASN A 106 -4.87 -7.61 -10.28
C ASN A 106 -5.88 -6.84 -9.39
N ALA A 107 -6.80 -7.56 -8.73
CA ALA A 107 -7.76 -6.97 -7.81
C ALA A 107 -7.04 -6.29 -6.63
N PHE A 108 -6.12 -7.00 -5.99
CA PHE A 108 -5.35 -6.51 -4.85
C PHE A 108 -4.53 -5.25 -5.18
N LEU A 109 -3.83 -5.23 -6.33
CA LEU A 109 -3.10 -4.04 -6.77
C LEU A 109 -4.03 -2.85 -7.04
N SER A 110 -5.24 -3.10 -7.52
CA SER A 110 -6.22 -2.05 -7.81
C SER A 110 -6.91 -1.51 -6.56
N THR A 111 -7.11 -2.32 -5.52
CA THR A 111 -7.89 -1.95 -4.33
C THR A 111 -7.04 -1.61 -3.11
N LYS A 112 -5.91 -2.31 -2.90
CA LYS A 112 -5.06 -2.16 -1.70
C LYS A 112 -3.80 -1.37 -1.95
N LEU A 113 -3.27 -1.45 -3.15
CA LEU A 113 -2.05 -0.76 -3.56
C LEU A 113 -2.28 0.19 -4.76
N PRO A 114 -3.38 0.98 -4.77
CA PRO A 114 -3.76 1.76 -5.93
C PRO A 114 -2.69 2.80 -6.27
N GLY A 115 -2.30 2.82 -7.54
CA GLY A 115 -1.36 3.80 -8.09
C GLY A 115 0.11 3.53 -7.77
N PHE A 116 0.48 2.61 -6.87
CA PHE A 116 1.89 2.29 -6.62
C PHE A 116 2.56 1.64 -7.83
N PHE A 117 1.84 0.79 -8.55
CA PHE A 117 2.32 0.07 -9.73
C PHE A 117 1.86 0.72 -11.03
N SER A 118 1.36 1.96 -11.03
CA SER A 118 1.08 2.69 -12.27
C SER A 118 2.32 3.44 -12.75
N SER A 119 2.36 3.81 -14.03
CA SER A 119 3.50 4.54 -14.59
C SER A 119 3.77 5.87 -13.88
N GLY A 120 4.99 6.02 -13.35
CA GLY A 120 5.39 7.15 -12.49
C GLY A 120 4.64 7.23 -11.14
N GLY A 121 3.77 6.25 -10.85
CA GLY A 121 2.84 6.28 -9.73
C GLY A 121 3.48 5.92 -8.40
N LEU A 122 4.54 5.10 -8.38
CA LEU A 122 5.23 4.68 -7.15
C LEU A 122 5.67 5.88 -6.30
N THR A 123 6.40 6.83 -6.88
CA THR A 123 6.93 7.99 -6.16
C THR A 123 5.82 8.87 -5.59
N VAL A 124 4.78 9.13 -6.38
CA VAL A 124 3.67 9.99 -5.97
C VAL A 124 2.80 9.29 -4.91
N GLY A 125 2.54 7.99 -5.09
CA GLY A 125 1.84 7.14 -4.14
C GLY A 125 2.57 7.06 -2.80
N LEU A 126 3.88 6.78 -2.81
CA LEU A 126 4.70 6.72 -1.60
C LEU A 126 4.72 8.06 -0.88
N LYS A 127 4.85 9.18 -1.60
CA LYS A 127 4.82 10.52 -1.00
C LYS A 127 3.49 10.76 -0.26
N SER A 128 2.35 10.49 -0.91
CA SER A 128 1.03 10.65 -0.29
C SER A 128 0.87 9.74 0.93
N TYR A 129 1.29 8.49 0.81
CA TYR A 129 1.22 7.50 1.87
C TYR A 129 2.07 7.91 3.08
N PHE A 130 3.34 8.25 2.88
CA PHE A 130 4.24 8.66 3.97
C PHE A 130 3.83 9.97 4.64
N ASN A 131 3.27 10.94 3.89
CA ASN A 131 2.74 12.17 4.49
C ASN A 131 1.65 11.89 5.53
N THR A 132 0.83 10.87 5.30
CA THR A 132 -0.24 10.46 6.21
C THR A 132 0.33 9.57 7.32
N LEU A 133 1.13 8.56 6.97
CA LEU A 133 1.71 7.63 7.93
C LEU A 133 2.58 8.35 8.97
N LEU A 134 3.46 9.26 8.56
CA LEU A 134 4.33 10.00 9.50
C LEU A 134 3.53 10.92 10.42
N ARG A 135 2.42 11.50 9.92
CA ARG A 135 1.50 12.29 10.74
C ARG A 135 0.81 11.42 11.79
N LEU A 136 0.32 10.25 11.39
CA LEU A 136 -0.29 9.29 12.31
C LEU A 136 0.72 8.76 13.32
N LEU A 137 1.96 8.50 12.91
CA LEU A 137 3.06 8.10 13.80
C LEU A 137 3.34 9.18 14.84
N ALA A 138 3.43 10.46 14.43
CA ALA A 138 3.62 11.57 15.36
C ALA A 138 2.44 11.76 16.32
N PHE A 139 1.22 11.46 15.89
CA PHE A 139 0.03 11.52 16.75
C PHE A 139 0.00 10.40 17.80
N HIS A 140 0.24 9.16 17.38
CA HIS A 140 0.12 7.98 18.25
C HIS A 140 1.38 7.68 19.08
N VAL A 141 2.56 8.01 18.53
CA VAL A 141 3.86 7.70 19.14
C VAL A 141 4.80 8.91 19.07
N PRO A 142 4.43 10.07 19.66
CA PRO A 142 5.13 11.34 19.47
C PRO A 142 6.61 11.30 19.87
N ARG A 143 6.92 10.62 20.98
CA ARG A 143 8.31 10.50 21.48
C ARG A 143 9.21 9.76 20.49
N LEU A 144 8.76 8.61 20.01
CA LEU A 144 9.48 7.85 19.00
C LEU A 144 9.59 8.64 17.69
N ALA A 145 8.53 9.30 17.25
CA ALA A 145 8.55 10.10 16.03
C ALA A 145 9.61 11.22 16.09
N ILE A 146 9.67 11.97 17.20
CA ILE A 146 10.71 12.99 17.44
C ILE A 146 12.09 12.33 17.42
N ARG A 147 12.26 11.22 18.14
CA ARG A 147 13.55 10.55 18.23
C ARG A 147 14.08 10.07 16.88
N LEU A 148 13.23 9.50 16.04
CA LEU A 148 13.60 9.06 14.69
C LEU A 148 14.06 10.23 13.82
N VAL A 149 13.46 11.41 13.98
CA VAL A 149 13.87 12.64 13.30
C VAL A 149 15.19 13.16 13.87
N ASP A 150 15.34 13.24 15.20
CA ASP A 150 16.51 13.82 15.86
C ASP A 150 17.82 13.12 15.49
N ILE A 151 17.78 11.79 15.30
CA ILE A 151 18.95 11.00 14.89
C ILE A 151 19.04 10.78 13.37
N ASN A 152 18.16 11.42 12.60
CA ASN A 152 18.10 11.36 11.14
C ASN A 152 17.95 9.94 10.58
N VAL A 153 17.02 9.15 11.13
CA VAL A 153 16.70 7.82 10.57
C VAL A 153 16.10 8.00 9.17
N PRO A 154 16.64 7.35 8.12
CA PRO A 154 16.08 7.39 6.77
C PRO A 154 14.85 6.48 6.65
N LEU A 155 13.81 6.76 7.46
CA LEU A 155 12.67 5.87 7.67
C LEU A 155 11.95 5.51 6.37
N ILE A 156 11.78 6.49 5.48
CA ILE A 156 11.16 6.31 4.16
C ILE A 156 11.90 5.23 3.37
N GLY A 157 13.22 5.36 3.24
CA GLY A 157 14.04 4.40 2.49
C GLY A 157 14.00 3.00 3.10
N LEU A 158 14.05 2.91 4.42
CA LEU A 158 14.05 1.63 5.16
C LEU A 158 12.70 0.89 5.08
N THR A 159 11.59 1.62 4.98
CA THR A 159 10.23 1.04 5.07
C THR A 159 9.46 1.06 3.75
N THR A 160 10.01 1.64 2.68
CA THR A 160 9.36 1.68 1.36
C THR A 160 8.98 0.29 0.90
N GLY A 161 9.89 -0.70 0.98
CA GLY A 161 9.62 -2.09 0.62
C GLY A 161 8.48 -2.73 1.41
N TRP A 162 8.28 -2.32 2.67
CA TRP A 162 7.17 -2.80 3.48
C TRP A 162 5.83 -2.26 2.95
N ILE A 163 5.82 -0.98 2.56
CA ILE A 163 4.60 -0.25 2.19
C ILE A 163 4.05 -0.68 0.84
N TYR A 164 4.81 -0.51 -0.25
CA TYR A 164 4.23 -0.72 -1.59
C TYR A 164 4.07 -2.21 -1.94
N THR A 165 4.58 -3.12 -1.12
CA THR A 165 4.33 -4.57 -1.24
C THR A 165 3.41 -5.11 -0.15
N LEU A 166 2.88 -4.24 0.71
CA LEU A 166 2.07 -4.61 1.88
C LEU A 166 2.71 -5.74 2.71
N PHE A 167 4.02 -5.61 2.97
CA PHE A 167 4.92 -6.53 3.67
C PHE A 167 5.31 -7.81 2.93
N ALA A 168 4.80 -8.07 1.72
CA ALA A 168 5.13 -9.29 1.00
C ALA A 168 6.63 -9.45 0.75
N HIS A 169 7.36 -8.35 0.51
CA HIS A 169 8.82 -8.40 0.33
C HIS A 169 9.61 -8.53 1.65
N ALA A 170 8.99 -8.21 2.78
CA ALA A 170 9.67 -8.06 4.07
C ALA A 170 9.42 -9.23 5.03
N MET A 171 8.33 -9.97 4.86
CA MET A 171 7.94 -11.07 5.75
C MET A 171 7.98 -12.44 5.04
N PRO A 172 8.18 -13.53 5.81
CA PRO A 172 7.89 -14.88 5.37
C PRO A 172 6.45 -15.09 4.87
N LEU A 173 6.25 -16.01 3.92
CA LEU A 173 4.96 -16.23 3.25
C LEU A 173 3.86 -16.74 4.17
N ASP A 174 4.20 -17.53 5.18
CA ASP A 174 3.27 -17.99 6.22
C ASP A 174 2.74 -16.84 7.07
N ARG A 175 3.58 -15.83 7.31
CA ARG A 175 3.23 -14.68 8.14
C ARG A 175 2.46 -13.62 7.38
N ILE A 176 2.80 -13.38 6.12
CA ILE A 176 2.10 -12.42 5.26
C ILE A 176 0.65 -12.85 5.02
N GLU A 177 0.39 -14.15 4.87
CA GLU A 177 -0.98 -14.65 4.67
C GLU A 177 -1.87 -14.36 5.88
N LEU A 178 -1.38 -14.62 7.09
CA LEU A 178 -2.09 -14.27 8.33
C LEU A 178 -2.36 -12.77 8.46
N LEU A 179 -1.39 -11.94 8.03
CA LEU A 179 -1.57 -10.49 8.02
C LEU A 179 -2.63 -10.07 6.99
N TRP A 180 -2.60 -10.66 5.80
CA TRP A 180 -3.51 -10.35 4.70
C TRP A 180 -4.93 -10.83 4.96
N ASP A 181 -5.13 -11.89 5.76
CA ASP A 181 -6.46 -12.29 6.25
C ASP A 181 -7.20 -11.16 6.97
N THR A 182 -6.47 -10.21 7.56
CA THR A 182 -7.06 -9.02 8.20
C THR A 182 -7.07 -7.79 7.30
N ILE A 183 -5.99 -7.53 6.56
CA ILE A 183 -5.90 -6.30 5.77
C ILE A 183 -6.75 -6.37 4.50
N ILE A 184 -6.88 -7.54 3.86
CA ILE A 184 -7.64 -7.67 2.61
C ILE A 184 -9.14 -7.41 2.79
N PRO A 185 -9.82 -7.90 3.84
CA PRO A 185 -11.22 -7.55 4.06
C PRO A 185 -11.45 -6.07 4.38
N GLY A 186 -10.48 -5.40 5.02
CA GLY A 186 -10.63 -4.04 5.52
C GLY A 186 -10.47 -2.91 4.48
N PRO A 187 -10.45 -1.66 4.92
CA PRO A 187 -10.05 -0.52 4.09
C PRO A 187 -8.54 -0.53 3.79
N ALA A 188 -8.10 0.15 2.74
CA ALA A 188 -6.68 0.23 2.37
C ALA A 188 -5.85 0.98 3.42
N SER A 189 -6.41 2.03 4.03
CA SER A 189 -5.79 2.82 5.10
C SER A 189 -5.59 2.03 6.39
N LEU A 190 -6.31 0.91 6.60
CA LEU A 190 -6.11 0.03 7.76
C LEU A 190 -4.65 -0.41 7.88
N SER A 191 -3.99 -0.62 6.73
CA SER A 191 -2.57 -0.96 6.68
C SER A 191 -1.68 0.06 7.40
N MET A 192 -1.98 1.36 7.35
CA MET A 192 -1.23 2.42 8.05
C MET A 192 -1.18 2.18 9.56
N PHE A 193 -2.27 1.70 10.15
CA PHE A 193 -2.33 1.40 11.58
C PHE A 193 -1.52 0.16 11.96
N PHE A 194 -1.38 -0.82 11.05
CA PHE A 194 -0.45 -1.92 11.25
C PHE A 194 1.01 -1.45 11.33
N TYR A 195 1.43 -0.51 10.46
CA TYR A 195 2.79 0.07 10.57
C TYR A 195 3.02 0.74 11.92
N ILE A 196 2.04 1.51 12.41
CA ILE A 196 2.14 2.19 13.72
C ILE A 196 2.19 1.16 14.85
N ALA A 197 1.33 0.14 14.80
CA ALA A 197 1.33 -0.95 15.78
C ALA A 197 2.68 -1.70 15.78
N PHE A 198 3.32 -1.86 14.63
CA PHE A 198 4.67 -2.46 14.53
C PHE A 198 5.70 -1.58 15.23
N PHE A 199 5.71 -0.27 14.98
CA PHE A 199 6.62 0.65 15.69
C PHE A 199 6.39 0.65 17.20
N ILE A 200 5.14 0.62 17.66
CA ILE A 200 4.82 0.52 19.11
C ILE A 200 5.33 -0.79 19.69
N GLN A 201 5.12 -1.92 19.00
CA GLN A 201 5.59 -3.21 19.49
C GLN A 201 7.12 -3.23 19.55
N LEU A 202 7.80 -2.71 18.54
CA LEU A 202 9.25 -2.64 18.51
C LEU A 202 9.79 -1.78 19.63
N ASP A 203 9.25 -0.58 19.81
CA ASP A 203 9.70 0.28 20.88
C ASP A 203 9.52 -0.37 22.26
N ARG A 204 8.41 -1.11 22.47
CA ARG A 204 8.20 -1.87 23.72
C ARG A 204 9.14 -3.06 23.91
N GLN A 205 9.60 -3.69 22.84
CA GLN A 205 10.46 -4.89 22.92
C GLN A 205 11.93 -4.54 23.12
N ILE A 206 12.41 -3.51 22.44
CA ILE A 206 13.84 -3.22 22.32
C ILE A 206 14.19 -1.77 22.72
N ASN A 207 13.23 -0.99 23.21
CA ASN A 207 13.37 0.43 23.57
C ASN A 207 14.01 1.20 22.43
N LEU A 208 13.31 1.23 21.28
CA LEU A 208 13.78 1.82 20.04
C LEU A 208 14.22 3.28 20.24
N GLU A 209 13.56 4.01 21.15
CA GLU A 209 13.93 5.37 21.56
C GLU A 209 15.39 5.50 22.07
N LEU A 210 15.92 4.48 22.74
CA LEU A 210 17.25 4.49 23.36
C LEU A 210 18.36 4.03 22.41
N LEU A 211 18.01 3.50 21.25
CA LEU A 211 18.99 2.98 20.30
C LEU A 211 19.65 4.10 19.48
N GLY A 212 20.85 3.79 18.99
CA GLY A 212 21.56 4.63 18.03
C GLY A 212 21.09 4.35 16.60
N LEU A 213 21.40 5.28 15.69
CA LEU A 213 21.00 5.24 14.28
C LEU A 213 21.35 3.90 13.61
N GLU A 214 22.58 3.42 13.72
CA GLU A 214 23.04 2.19 13.07
C GLU A 214 22.20 0.97 13.47
N LYS A 215 21.95 0.80 14.78
CA LYS A 215 21.13 -0.31 15.29
C LYS A 215 19.71 -0.22 14.78
N ILE A 216 19.12 0.97 14.74
CA ILE A 216 17.77 1.18 14.22
C ILE A 216 17.71 0.83 12.74
N CYS A 217 18.66 1.32 11.94
CA CYS A 217 18.76 0.98 10.52
C CYS A 217 18.90 -0.53 10.31
N THR A 218 19.77 -1.21 11.05
CA THR A 218 19.92 -2.67 10.94
C THR A 218 18.63 -3.42 11.27
N ILE A 219 17.91 -3.01 12.32
CA ILE A 219 16.67 -3.67 12.74
C ILE A 219 15.56 -3.45 11.71
N LEU A 220 15.39 -2.22 11.22
CA LEU A 220 14.38 -1.91 10.21
C LEU A 220 14.71 -2.52 8.84
N SER A 221 15.98 -2.62 8.44
CA SER A 221 16.36 -3.26 7.18
C SER A 221 16.07 -4.76 7.16
N ASN A 222 16.14 -5.45 8.31
CA ASN A 222 16.01 -6.90 8.39
C ASN A 222 14.59 -7.40 8.69
N PHE A 223 13.62 -6.49 8.87
CA PHE A 223 12.28 -6.77 9.38
C PHE A 223 12.27 -7.56 10.72
N PRO A 224 11.94 -6.92 11.84
CA PRO A 224 11.99 -7.57 13.16
C PRO A 224 10.85 -8.59 13.37
N ASP A 225 11.00 -9.47 14.36
CA ASP A 225 9.92 -10.39 14.74
C ASP A 225 8.82 -9.67 15.53
N ILE A 226 7.58 -9.81 15.06
CA ILE A 226 6.41 -9.05 15.49
C ILE A 226 5.31 -10.03 15.93
N ASN A 227 4.44 -9.66 16.87
CA ASN A 227 3.28 -10.50 17.19
C ASN A 227 2.07 -9.99 16.41
N LEU A 228 1.69 -10.69 15.35
CA LEU A 228 0.64 -10.23 14.43
C LEU A 228 -0.73 -10.07 15.10
N ASP A 229 -1.11 -10.95 16.03
CA ASP A 229 -2.39 -10.86 16.74
C ASP A 229 -2.48 -9.61 17.63
N LYS A 230 -1.39 -9.33 18.35
CA LYS A 230 -1.28 -8.11 19.16
C LYS A 230 -1.30 -6.88 18.26
N CYS A 231 -0.56 -6.91 17.15
CA CYS A 231 -0.56 -5.79 16.21
C CYS A 231 -1.92 -5.55 15.56
N ARG A 232 -2.67 -6.60 15.23
CA ARG A 232 -4.05 -6.48 14.76
C ARG A 232 -4.91 -5.77 15.80
N THR A 233 -4.86 -6.22 17.06
CA THR A 233 -5.63 -5.62 18.15
C THR A 233 -5.25 -4.16 18.37
N ASP A 234 -3.95 -3.86 18.40
CA ASP A 234 -3.45 -2.50 18.59
C ASP A 234 -3.79 -1.61 17.38
N ALA A 235 -3.66 -2.11 16.14
CA ALA A 235 -4.03 -1.37 14.92
C ALA A 235 -5.50 -0.95 14.91
N LEU A 236 -6.42 -1.85 15.28
CA LEU A 236 -7.85 -1.53 15.37
C LEU A 236 -8.14 -0.49 16.45
N LYS A 237 -7.49 -0.59 17.62
CA LYS A 237 -7.62 0.42 18.68
C LYS A 237 -7.08 1.78 18.25
N LEU A 238 -5.94 1.81 17.56
CA LEU A 238 -5.35 3.03 17.01
C LEU A 238 -6.30 3.66 15.99
N ALA A 239 -6.85 2.86 15.08
CA ALA A 239 -7.85 3.32 14.12
C ALA A 239 -9.06 3.96 14.82
N LEU A 240 -9.66 3.28 15.80
CA LEU A 240 -10.79 3.81 16.57
C LEU A 240 -10.47 5.11 17.32
N ALA A 241 -9.25 5.24 17.84
CA ALA A 241 -8.80 6.43 18.56
C ALA A 241 -8.40 7.59 17.64
N THR A 242 -8.31 7.38 16.33
CA THR A 242 -7.82 8.40 15.39
C THR A 242 -8.95 9.30 14.91
N PRO A 243 -8.82 10.63 15.05
CA PRO A 243 -9.76 11.57 14.44
C PRO A 243 -9.75 11.48 12.92
N ARG A 244 -10.94 11.55 12.30
CA ARG A 244 -11.12 11.54 10.83
C ARG A 244 -10.27 12.58 10.08
N SER A 245 -9.95 13.70 10.71
CA SER A 245 -9.10 14.75 10.12
C SER A 245 -7.65 14.31 9.89
N LEU A 246 -7.18 13.26 10.57
CA LEU A 246 -5.83 12.71 10.42
C LEU A 246 -5.75 11.53 9.43
N THR A 247 -6.88 10.90 9.12
CA THR A 247 -6.95 9.75 8.19
C THR A 247 -7.29 10.15 6.76
N ALA A 248 -7.67 11.41 6.53
CA ALA A 248 -7.93 11.92 5.20
C ALA A 248 -6.63 11.89 4.37
N TRP A 249 -6.56 10.97 3.41
CA TRP A 249 -5.47 10.87 2.46
C TRP A 249 -6.04 10.66 1.06
N SER A 250 -5.46 11.34 0.07
CA SER A 250 -5.90 11.24 -1.33
C SER A 250 -4.86 10.45 -2.11
N ILE A 251 -5.31 9.45 -2.87
CA ILE A 251 -4.43 8.76 -3.81
C ILE A 251 -4.42 9.54 -5.12
N PRO A 252 -3.27 10.09 -5.55
CA PRO A 252 -3.22 11.10 -6.58
C PRO A 252 -3.51 10.63 -8.03
N ASN A 253 -4.05 9.43 -8.25
CA ASN A 253 -4.17 8.86 -9.61
C ASN A 253 -5.51 8.23 -9.99
N ARG A 254 -6.57 8.34 -9.19
CA ARG A 254 -7.89 7.81 -9.61
C ARG A 254 -8.43 8.52 -10.86
N GLN A 255 -8.11 9.81 -11.02
CA GLN A 255 -8.54 10.60 -12.17
C GLN A 255 -7.75 10.33 -13.46
N TYR A 256 -6.45 10.03 -13.39
CA TYR A 256 -5.65 9.79 -14.60
C TYR A 256 -6.02 8.46 -15.27
N LEU A 257 -6.38 7.45 -14.46
CA LEU A 257 -6.98 6.21 -14.95
C LEU A 257 -8.34 6.48 -15.61
N ASN A 258 -9.25 7.25 -15.00
CA ASN A 258 -10.55 7.53 -15.64
C ASN A 258 -10.44 8.38 -16.92
N LYS A 259 -9.52 9.36 -16.97
CA LYS A 259 -9.39 10.30 -18.09
C LYS A 259 -8.81 9.64 -19.35
N LYS A 260 -7.82 8.74 -19.20
CA LYS A 260 -7.21 8.00 -20.31
C LYS A 260 -8.12 6.88 -20.88
N PHE A 261 -9.08 6.40 -20.08
CA PHE A 261 -10.11 5.45 -20.52
C PHE A 261 -11.22 6.14 -21.32
N MET A 262 -11.61 7.37 -20.95
CA MET A 262 -12.59 8.17 -21.69
C MET A 262 -12.09 8.65 -23.07
N GLU A 263 -10.77 8.70 -23.28
CA GLU A 263 -10.17 9.08 -24.58
C GLU A 263 -9.98 7.88 -25.54
N ASN A 264 -10.13 6.63 -25.09
CA ASN A 264 -9.81 5.43 -25.89
C ASN A 264 -11.00 4.52 -26.24
N GLU A 265 -12.24 4.85 -25.84
CA GLU A 265 -13.42 4.08 -26.25
C GLU A 265 -14.58 5.00 -26.70
N GLU A 266 -14.66 5.29 -28.00
CA GLU A 266 -15.96 5.46 -28.66
C GLU A 266 -16.63 4.08 -28.80
N LEU A 267 -17.08 3.52 -27.68
CA LEU A 267 -18.03 2.42 -27.66
C LEU A 267 -19.23 2.87 -26.84
N LYS A 268 -20.34 3.14 -27.56
CA LYS A 268 -21.65 3.37 -26.97
C LYS A 268 -22.02 2.15 -26.11
N VAL A 269 -21.85 2.28 -24.80
CA VAL A 269 -22.53 1.43 -23.83
C VAL A 269 -23.83 2.14 -23.50
N GLU A 270 -24.94 1.52 -23.89
CA GLU A 270 -26.28 1.93 -23.47
C GLU A 270 -26.32 1.99 -21.95
N ASN A 271 -26.84 3.10 -21.42
CA ASN A 271 -27.13 3.27 -19.99
C ASN A 271 -28.12 2.16 -19.58
N LEU A 272 -27.61 1.11 -18.95
CA LEU A 272 -28.39 0.29 -18.06
C LEU A 272 -28.30 0.97 -16.69
N ASP A 273 -29.40 1.62 -16.32
CA ASP A 273 -29.66 2.11 -14.98
C ASP A 273 -29.34 1.00 -13.97
N SER A 274 -28.20 1.11 -13.29
CA SER A 274 -27.94 0.30 -12.11
C SER A 274 -28.69 0.94 -10.95
N GLU A 275 -29.96 0.57 -10.80
CA GLU A 275 -30.61 0.57 -9.50
C GLU A 275 -29.65 -0.09 -8.49
N GLY A 276 -29.47 0.60 -7.36
CA GLY A 276 -28.58 0.17 -6.29
C GLY A 276 -28.97 -1.19 -5.77
N ASN A 277 -28.30 -2.23 -6.23
CA ASN A 277 -28.23 -3.48 -5.49
C ASN A 277 -27.21 -3.28 -4.38
N GLU A 278 -27.73 -2.99 -3.19
CA GLU A 278 -27.08 -3.33 -1.93
C GLU A 278 -26.71 -4.82 -1.98
N SER A 279 -25.50 -5.10 -2.44
CA SER A 279 -24.87 -6.39 -2.29
C SER A 279 -24.68 -6.60 -0.80
N SER A 280 -25.47 -7.50 -0.22
CA SER A 280 -25.35 -8.03 1.13
C SER A 280 -23.88 -8.37 1.46
N THR A 281 -23.16 -7.40 2.01
CA THR A 281 -21.91 -7.63 2.71
C THR A 281 -22.25 -8.43 3.94
N SER A 282 -21.74 -9.66 4.00
CA SER A 282 -22.00 -10.61 5.07
C SER A 282 -21.97 -9.98 6.46
N ASP A 283 -22.93 -10.36 7.31
CA ASP A 283 -23.05 -10.05 8.75
C ASP A 283 -21.80 -10.41 9.60
N PHE A 284 -20.69 -10.83 8.98
CA PHE A 284 -19.45 -11.28 9.62
C PHE A 284 -18.53 -10.14 10.07
N TYR A 285 -18.66 -8.93 9.49
CA TYR A 285 -17.74 -7.80 9.70
C TYR A 285 -18.41 -6.50 10.16
N GLU A 286 -19.67 -6.54 10.63
CA GLU A 286 -20.30 -5.37 11.27
C GLU A 286 -19.41 -4.84 12.41
N ASN A 287 -18.96 -3.58 12.31
CA ASN A 287 -18.05 -2.90 13.25
C ASN A 287 -16.60 -3.45 13.31
N ALA A 288 -16.11 -4.12 12.26
CA ALA A 288 -14.74 -4.63 12.25
C ALA A 288 -13.66 -3.51 12.25
N TRP A 289 -14.00 -2.31 11.75
CA TRP A 289 -13.16 -1.11 11.75
C TRP A 289 -14.03 0.16 11.84
N PRO A 290 -13.45 1.34 12.13
CA PRO A 290 -14.21 2.58 12.17
C PRO A 290 -14.70 3.03 10.78
N ASP A 291 -15.92 3.56 10.69
CA ASP A 291 -16.56 4.04 9.45
C ASP A 291 -15.74 5.09 8.68
N HIS A 292 -14.92 5.87 9.41
CA HIS A 292 -14.11 6.91 8.79
C HIS A 292 -12.97 6.38 7.92
N LEU A 293 -12.72 5.06 7.94
CA LEU A 293 -11.81 4.37 7.04
C LEU A 293 -12.52 3.77 5.81
N GLU A 294 -13.85 3.63 5.81
CA GLU A 294 -14.56 3.01 4.68
C GLU A 294 -14.53 3.87 3.40
N TYR A 295 -14.39 5.18 3.58
CA TYR A 295 -14.33 6.17 2.50
C TYR A 295 -12.90 6.61 2.19
N ASP A 296 -11.99 5.64 2.13
CA ASP A 296 -10.54 5.82 1.92
C ASP A 296 -10.16 6.61 0.66
N PHE A 297 -11.06 6.73 -0.31
CA PHE A 297 -10.77 7.32 -1.62
C PHE A 297 -11.64 8.54 -1.88
N THR A 298 -11.24 9.70 -1.37
CA THR A 298 -11.84 10.99 -1.76
C THR A 298 -11.25 11.47 -3.09
N GLU A 299 -12.10 11.98 -3.99
CA GLU A 299 -11.68 12.56 -5.28
C GLU A 299 -10.67 13.72 -5.10
N SER A 300 -9.49 13.53 -5.71
CA SER A 300 -8.39 14.44 -6.07
C SER A 300 -8.04 15.67 -5.23
N LEU A 301 -6.74 15.81 -4.98
CA LEU A 301 -6.02 17.08 -4.86
C LEU A 301 -5.09 17.21 -6.08
N GLU A 302 -5.19 18.32 -6.82
CA GLU A 302 -4.18 18.71 -7.81
C GLU A 302 -2.89 19.10 -7.06
N TYR A 303 -1.80 18.37 -7.29
CA TYR A 303 -0.48 18.74 -6.77
C TYR A 303 0.28 19.52 -7.84
N SER A 304 0.48 20.82 -7.61
CA SER A 304 1.48 21.60 -8.33
C SER A 304 2.88 21.09 -7.99
N ASN A 305 3.74 21.01 -9.01
CA ASN A 305 5.15 20.58 -8.95
C ASN A 305 5.88 21.19 -7.74
N ILE A 306 6.20 20.35 -6.76
CA ILE A 306 7.16 20.66 -5.69
C ILE A 306 8.32 19.69 -5.91
N ASP A 307 9.46 20.26 -6.30
CA ASP A 307 10.70 19.57 -6.60
C ASP A 307 11.11 18.62 -5.47
N VAL A 308 11.51 17.42 -5.87
CA VAL A 308 12.09 16.39 -5.01
C VAL A 308 13.53 16.79 -4.71
N ALA A 309 13.73 17.80 -3.87
CA ALA A 309 15.04 18.18 -3.37
C ALA A 309 14.96 19.08 -2.12
N SER A 310 14.52 18.54 -0.98
CA SER A 310 15.06 18.96 0.31
C SER A 310 14.81 17.91 1.40
N ASN A 311 15.89 17.42 1.99
CA ASN A 311 15.89 16.64 3.24
C ASN A 311 15.58 17.58 4.40
N VAL A 312 14.35 18.02 4.55
CA VAL A 312 13.84 18.63 5.78
C VAL A 312 12.35 18.35 5.80
N CYS A 313 11.80 18.04 6.98
CA CYS A 313 10.38 18.20 7.24
C CYS A 313 10.04 19.67 6.95
N GLU A 314 9.76 20.00 5.68
CA GLU A 314 9.19 21.29 5.31
C GLU A 314 7.94 21.41 6.15
N LYS A 315 8.02 22.34 7.12
CA LYS A 315 7.02 22.67 8.13
C LYS A 315 5.65 22.20 7.65
N LEU A 316 5.09 21.18 8.30
CA LEU A 316 3.74 20.67 8.06
C LEU A 316 2.80 21.85 7.78
N ASN A 317 2.60 22.15 6.49
CA ASN A 317 1.89 23.37 6.10
C ASN A 317 0.41 23.00 6.13
N ILE A 318 -0.15 22.98 7.35
CA ILE A 318 -1.56 22.70 7.63
C ILE A 318 -2.47 23.76 6.96
N SER A 319 -1.89 24.85 6.44
CA SER A 319 -2.57 25.99 5.84
C SER A 319 -3.35 25.69 4.56
N SER A 320 -2.87 24.79 3.68
CA SER A 320 -3.46 24.67 2.33
C SER A 320 -4.85 24.02 2.30
N ASN A 321 -5.29 23.38 3.39
CA ASN A 321 -6.58 22.68 3.46
C ASN A 321 -7.53 23.21 4.56
N ALA A 322 -7.27 24.41 5.11
CA ALA A 322 -8.08 25.00 6.18
C ALA A 322 -9.59 25.10 5.84
N PHE A 323 -9.96 25.14 4.56
CA PHE A 323 -11.34 25.26 4.10
C PHE A 323 -12.17 23.95 4.14
N LYS A 324 -11.54 22.79 4.31
CA LYS A 324 -12.22 21.47 4.41
C LYS A 324 -12.08 20.80 5.79
N LEU A 325 -11.38 21.42 6.73
CA LEU A 325 -11.30 20.94 8.11
C LEU A 325 -12.57 21.34 8.87
N VAL A 326 -12.95 20.50 9.83
CA VAL A 326 -13.99 20.80 10.82
C VAL A 326 -13.73 22.22 11.37
N PRO A 327 -14.76 23.09 11.49
CA PRO A 327 -14.57 24.43 12.00
C PRO A 327 -13.73 24.41 13.28
N LEU A 328 -12.74 25.29 13.36
CA LEU A 328 -11.96 25.49 14.59
C LEU A 328 -12.96 25.67 15.74
N LEU A 329 -12.90 24.80 16.75
CA LEU A 329 -13.68 24.97 17.98
C LEU A 329 -13.37 26.37 18.51
N SER A 330 -14.42 27.15 18.78
CA SER A 330 -14.22 28.44 19.43
C SER A 330 -13.56 28.22 20.78
N PHE A 331 -12.72 29.15 21.24
CA PHE A 331 -12.07 29.03 22.56
C PHE A 331 -13.10 28.78 23.68
N LYS A 332 -14.28 29.40 23.57
CA LYS A 332 -15.39 29.21 24.52
C LYS A 332 -15.94 27.79 24.45
N ASP A 333 -16.11 27.23 23.25
CA ASP A 333 -16.60 25.86 23.08
C ASP A 333 -15.56 24.82 23.50
N ALA A 334 -14.28 25.04 23.22
CA ALA A 334 -13.19 24.17 23.65
C ALA A 334 -13.12 24.07 25.18
N VAL A 335 -13.20 25.21 25.89
CA VAL A 335 -13.18 25.24 27.35
C VAL A 335 -14.41 24.57 27.97
N VAL A 336 -15.58 24.65 27.31
CA VAL A 336 -16.82 24.03 27.80
C VAL A 336 -16.86 22.52 27.54
N HIS A 337 -16.40 22.07 26.37
CA HIS A 337 -16.52 20.67 25.92
C HIS A 337 -15.28 19.81 26.23
N VAL A 338 -14.11 20.40 26.44
CA VAL A 338 -12.87 19.69 26.82
C VAL A 338 -12.73 19.72 28.35
N LYS A 339 -13.69 19.13 29.07
CA LYS A 339 -13.50 18.75 30.48
C LYS A 339 -12.91 17.34 30.55
N ARG A 340 -11.70 17.20 30.03
CA ARG A 340 -10.90 15.96 30.10
C ARG A 340 -9.59 16.25 30.81
N PRO A 341 -9.39 15.75 32.05
CA PRO A 341 -8.19 16.05 32.84
C PRO A 341 -6.90 15.48 32.23
N ASP A 342 -7.02 14.65 31.19
CA ASP A 342 -5.94 14.02 30.44
C ASP A 342 -5.61 14.73 29.11
N CYS A 343 -6.23 15.87 28.81
CA CYS A 343 -5.96 16.64 27.59
C CYS A 343 -5.26 17.98 27.88
N LEU A 344 -4.24 18.30 27.08
CA LEU A 344 -3.59 19.61 27.03
C LEU A 344 -4.09 20.39 25.82
N VAL A 345 -4.60 21.60 26.05
CA VAL A 345 -4.99 22.52 24.97
C VAL A 345 -3.78 23.42 24.68
N LEU A 346 -3.19 23.27 23.49
CA LEU A 346 -2.13 24.15 22.99
C LEU A 346 -2.73 25.22 22.10
N ASP A 347 -2.61 26.48 22.52
CA ASP A 347 -2.99 27.65 21.73
C ASP A 347 -1.81 28.06 20.84
N VAL A 348 -1.95 27.88 19.52
CA VAL A 348 -0.92 28.16 18.51
C VAL A 348 -1.29 29.42 17.72
N ARG A 349 -1.53 30.53 18.43
CA ARG A 349 -1.73 31.85 17.82
C ARG A 349 -0.44 32.67 17.83
N ASN A 350 -0.31 33.60 16.89
CA ASN A 350 0.81 34.54 16.88
C ASN A 350 0.73 35.46 18.12
N ILE A 351 1.87 35.88 18.67
CA ILE A 351 1.94 36.77 19.84
C ILE A 351 1.12 38.07 19.68
N LYS A 352 0.92 38.53 18.43
CA LYS A 352 0.08 39.70 18.11
C LYS A 352 -1.42 39.44 18.26
N GLU A 353 -1.86 38.20 18.10
CA GLU A 353 -3.26 37.76 18.22
C GLU A 353 -3.64 37.35 19.65
N TYR A 354 -2.63 37.12 20.51
CA TYR A 354 -2.84 36.78 21.91
C TYR A 354 -3.30 37.98 22.76
N ASN A 355 -2.94 39.20 22.34
CA ASN A 355 -3.23 40.44 23.06
C ASN A 355 -4.45 41.21 22.52
N ARG A 356 -5.24 40.59 21.65
CA ARG A 356 -6.56 41.07 21.20
C ARG A 356 -7.63 40.17 21.77
#